data_AF-A0A2A8S554-F1
#
_entry.id   AF-A0A2A8S554-F1
#
_cell.length_a   1.000
_cell.length_b   1.000
_cell.length_c   1.000
_cell.angle_alpha   90.00
_cell.angle_beta   90.00
_cell.angle_gamma   90.00
#
_symmetry.space_group_name_H-M   'P 1'
#
loop_
_entity.id
_entity.type
_entity.pdbx_description
1 polymer ?
#
loop_
_entity_poly.entity_id
_entity_poly.type
_entity_poly.pdbx_seq_one_letter_code
_entity_poly.pdbx_strand_id
1 'polypeptide(L)'
;KSRAEKMGVAVFEVNPAYTSQIGKIKYMKRFGISIHQTASYVIARRAMGFKEKLPPILYSLLPEKMVGLHHWAQWKWLSGILSDLRVHTFYQMELSNHNKI
;
A
#
# COMPACT_ATOMS: atom_id res chain seq x y z
N LYS A 1 10.37 -0.81 -21.50
CA LYS A 1 9.36 -0.93 -22.57
C LYS A 1 9.88 -1.73 -23.77
N SER A 2 11.01 -1.36 -24.40
CA SER A 2 11.56 -2.08 -25.58
C SER A 2 11.67 -3.62 -25.43
N ARG A 3 12.15 -4.15 -24.29
CA ARG A 3 12.20 -5.61 -24.09
C ARG A 3 10.81 -6.25 -24.00
N ALA A 4 9.83 -5.58 -23.40
CA ALA A 4 8.47 -6.09 -23.28
C ALA A 4 7.79 -6.14 -24.65
N GLU A 5 7.96 -5.07 -25.45
CA GLU A 5 7.48 -5.00 -26.84
C GLU A 5 8.07 -6.11 -27.72
N LYS A 6 9.40 -6.32 -27.66
CA LYS A 6 10.07 -7.42 -28.37
C LYS A 6 9.54 -8.81 -28.00
N MET A 7 9.00 -8.96 -26.79
CA MET A 7 8.46 -10.23 -26.28
C MET A 7 6.93 -10.30 -26.41
N GLY A 8 6.26 -9.32 -27.03
CA GLY A 8 4.81 -9.28 -27.15
C GLY A 8 4.08 -9.07 -25.82
N VAL A 9 4.74 -8.48 -24.81
CA VAL A 9 4.19 -8.26 -23.47
C VAL A 9 3.67 -6.83 -23.34
N ALA A 10 2.39 -6.68 -23.03
CA ALA A 10 1.78 -5.38 -22.76
C ALA A 10 2.36 -4.72 -21.50
N VAL A 11 2.54 -3.40 -21.54
CA VAL A 11 3.04 -2.60 -20.42
C VAL A 11 2.04 -1.50 -20.09
N PHE A 12 1.60 -1.47 -18.83
CA PHE A 12 0.71 -0.44 -18.30
C PHE A 12 1.46 0.42 -17.32
N GLU A 13 1.36 1.73 -17.47
CA GLU A 13 1.91 2.68 -16.50
C GLU A 13 0.89 2.96 -15.40
N VAL A 14 1.35 2.88 -14.16
CA VAL A 14 0.53 3.18 -12.99
C VAL A 14 1.31 4.09 -12.06
N ASN A 15 0.59 4.97 -11.36
CA ASN A 15 1.20 5.84 -10.36
C ASN A 15 1.82 4.97 -9.24
N PRO A 16 3.13 5.08 -8.95
CA PRO A 16 3.80 4.28 -7.92
C PRO A 16 3.74 4.90 -6.51
N ALA A 17 3.03 6.02 -6.31
CA ALA A 17 3.04 6.75 -5.04
C ALA A 17 2.68 5.88 -3.84
N TYR A 18 3.53 5.87 -2.82
CA TYR A 18 3.33 5.20 -1.52
C TYR A 18 3.19 3.67 -1.58
N THR A 19 3.55 3.01 -2.68
CA THR A 19 3.37 1.54 -2.85
C THR A 19 4.06 0.73 -1.76
N SER A 20 5.25 1.14 -1.32
CA SER A 20 5.99 0.50 -0.23
C SER A 20 5.28 0.63 1.12
N GLN A 21 4.84 1.83 1.49
CA GLN A 21 4.15 2.08 2.76
C GLN A 21 2.78 1.39 2.81
N ILE A 22 2.05 1.42 1.70
CA ILE A 22 0.79 0.67 1.55
C ILE A 22 1.04 -0.83 1.71
N GLY A 23 2.10 -1.33 1.05
CA GLY A 23 2.51 -2.73 1.10
C GLY A 23 2.83 -3.20 2.53
N LYS A 24 3.69 -2.45 3.24
CA LYS A 24 4.05 -2.71 4.65
C LYS A 24 2.82 -2.87 5.54
N ILE A 25 1.89 -1.94 5.46
CA ILE A 25 0.73 -1.88 6.34
C ILE A 25 -0.31 -2.93 5.99
N LYS A 26 -0.65 -3.09 4.71
CA LYS A 26 -1.83 -3.89 4.30
C LYS A 26 -1.51 -5.34 4.00
N TYR A 27 -0.31 -5.64 3.51
CA TYR A 27 -0.05 -6.90 2.81
C TYR A 27 1.16 -7.65 3.35
N MET A 28 2.13 -6.97 3.96
CA MET A 28 3.41 -7.58 4.35
C MET A 28 3.22 -8.65 5.42
N LYS A 29 2.60 -8.29 6.54
CA LYS A 29 2.24 -9.26 7.59
C LYS A 29 1.21 -10.26 7.10
N ARG A 30 0.16 -9.79 6.39
CA ARG A 30 -0.96 -10.62 5.93
C ARG A 30 -0.49 -11.78 5.04
N PHE A 31 0.49 -11.57 4.18
CA PHE A 31 0.98 -12.58 3.25
C PHE A 31 2.36 -13.14 3.62
N GLY A 32 3.02 -12.61 4.65
CA GLY A 32 4.37 -13.03 5.04
C GLY A 32 5.43 -12.79 3.96
N ILE A 33 5.23 -11.79 3.09
CA ILE A 33 6.13 -11.49 1.96
C ILE A 33 6.92 -10.19 2.20
N SER A 34 8.05 -10.03 1.51
CA SER A 34 8.91 -8.86 1.65
C SER A 34 8.25 -7.53 1.24
N ILE A 35 8.82 -6.42 1.71
CA ILE A 35 8.41 -5.07 1.30
C ILE A 35 8.41 -4.88 -0.22
N HIS A 36 9.41 -5.42 -0.92
CA HIS A 36 9.50 -5.28 -2.38
C HIS A 36 8.38 -6.06 -3.08
N GLN A 37 8.10 -7.28 -2.62
CA GLN A 37 7.00 -8.09 -3.16
C GLN A 37 5.64 -7.42 -2.90
N THR A 38 5.41 -6.88 -1.70
CA THR A 38 4.18 -6.14 -1.43
C THR A 38 4.04 -4.86 -2.25
N ALA A 39 5.12 -4.11 -2.47
CA ALA A 39 5.07 -2.92 -3.33
C ALA A 39 4.69 -3.28 -4.78
N SER A 40 5.28 -4.36 -5.32
CA SER A 40 4.91 -4.90 -6.64
C SER A 40 3.46 -5.37 -6.68
N TYR A 41 2.98 -6.01 -5.61
CA TYR A 41 1.58 -6.42 -5.47
C TYR A 41 0.63 -5.21 -5.49
N VAL A 42 0.98 -4.11 -4.81
CA VAL A 42 0.20 -2.87 -4.84
C VAL A 42 0.15 -2.26 -6.26
N ILE A 43 1.28 -2.26 -6.98
CA ILE A 43 1.35 -1.79 -8.37
C ILE A 43 0.41 -2.62 -9.27
N ALA A 44 0.45 -3.95 -9.15
CA ALA A 44 -0.41 -4.85 -9.90
C ALA A 44 -1.90 -4.59 -9.60
N ARG A 45 -2.26 -4.43 -8.31
CA ARG A 45 -3.62 -4.09 -7.91
C ARG A 45 -4.11 -2.77 -8.49
N ARG A 46 -3.26 -1.75 -8.52
CA ARG A 46 -3.59 -0.46 -9.16
C ARG A 46 -3.82 -0.61 -10.66
N ALA A 47 -3.01 -1.41 -11.35
CA ALA A 47 -3.21 -1.71 -12.77
C ALA A 47 -4.54 -2.42 -13.03
N MET A 48 -4.99 -3.25 -12.09
CA MET A 48 -6.31 -3.92 -12.11
C MET A 48 -7.48 -3.01 -11.68
N GLY A 49 -7.25 -1.71 -11.41
CA GLY A 49 -8.29 -0.75 -11.04
C GLY A 49 -8.65 -0.71 -9.55
N PHE A 50 -7.94 -1.44 -8.68
CA PHE A 50 -8.18 -1.36 -7.24
C PHE A 50 -7.66 -0.04 -6.65
N LYS A 51 -8.49 0.60 -5.83
CA LYS A 51 -8.13 1.81 -5.08
C LYS A 51 -7.55 1.42 -3.72
N GLU A 52 -6.31 1.82 -3.46
CA GLU A 52 -5.64 1.54 -2.20
C GLU A 52 -6.09 2.52 -1.12
N LYS A 53 -7.29 2.33 -0.57
CA LYS A 53 -7.77 3.12 0.57
C LYS A 53 -7.07 2.73 1.87
N LEU A 54 -7.11 3.64 2.84
CA LEU A 54 -6.61 3.40 4.18
C LEU A 54 -7.48 2.35 4.90
N PRO A 55 -6.89 1.42 5.67
CA PRO A 55 -7.65 0.53 6.55
C PRO A 55 -8.52 1.32 7.57
N PRO A 56 -9.77 0.87 7.86
CA PRO A 56 -10.66 1.48 8.85
C PRO A 56 -9.99 1.83 10.19
N ILE A 57 -9.18 0.91 10.71
CA ILE A 57 -8.46 1.06 11.98
C ILE A 57 -7.49 2.24 12.02
N LEU A 58 -7.00 2.69 10.86
CA LEU A 58 -6.05 3.81 10.78
C LEU A 58 -6.76 5.16 10.61
N TYR A 59 -8.06 5.19 10.35
CA TYR A 59 -8.80 6.46 10.30
C TYR A 59 -8.86 7.14 11.67
N SER A 60 -8.83 6.40 12.78
CA SER A 60 -8.75 6.97 14.12
C SER A 60 -7.42 7.70 14.39
N LEU A 61 -6.38 7.39 13.63
CA LEU A 61 -5.08 8.07 13.70
C LEU A 61 -5.02 9.31 12.80
N LEU A 62 -5.95 9.45 11.84
CA LEU A 62 -5.96 10.59 10.95
C LEU A 62 -6.51 11.83 11.65
N PRO A 63 -5.92 13.01 11.42
CA PRO A 63 -6.54 14.27 11.81
C PRO A 63 -7.89 14.42 11.08
N GLU A 64 -8.90 15.01 11.72
CA GLU A 64 -10.24 15.19 11.16
C GLU A 64 -10.23 15.80 9.76
N LYS A 65 -9.37 16.81 9.55
CA LYS A 65 -9.16 17.48 8.25
C LYS A 65 -8.75 16.55 7.09
N MET A 66 -8.29 15.33 7.38
CA MET A 66 -7.84 14.36 6.37
C MET A 66 -8.84 13.24 6.07
N VAL A 67 -9.83 13.02 6.94
CA VAL A 67 -10.77 11.88 6.83
C VAL A 67 -11.60 11.96 5.54
N GLY A 68 -12.02 13.16 5.14
CA GLY A 68 -12.79 13.40 3.91
C GLY A 68 -11.94 13.59 2.64
N LEU A 69 -10.61 13.63 2.75
CA LEU A 69 -9.73 13.87 1.60
C LEU A 69 -9.53 12.60 0.75
N HIS A 70 -9.06 12.81 -0.48
CA HIS A 70 -8.68 11.71 -1.35
C HIS A 70 -7.61 10.82 -0.70
N HIS A 71 -7.72 9.50 -0.86
CA HIS A 71 -6.84 8.52 -0.20
C HIS A 71 -5.34 8.77 -0.42
N TRP A 72 -4.92 9.40 -1.52
CA TRP A 72 -3.51 9.80 -1.72
C TRP A 72 -3.02 10.83 -0.70
N ALA A 73 -3.86 11.80 -0.30
CA ALA A 73 -3.50 12.77 0.74
C ALA A 73 -3.35 12.08 2.10
N GLN A 74 -4.25 11.14 2.41
CA GLN A 74 -4.18 10.32 3.63
C GLN A 74 -2.89 9.49 3.65
N TRP A 75 -2.55 8.83 2.54
CA TRP A 75 -1.30 8.08 2.42
C TRP A 75 -0.06 8.96 2.48
N LYS A 76 -0.09 10.17 1.93
CA LYS A 76 1.02 11.12 2.04
C LYS A 76 1.32 11.43 3.50
N TRP A 77 0.30 11.82 4.26
CA TRP A 77 0.45 12.16 5.66
C TRP A 77 0.92 10.97 6.49
N LEU A 78 0.24 9.82 6.33
CA LEU A 78 0.59 8.62 7.07
C LEU A 78 1.99 8.11 6.72
N SER A 79 2.38 8.18 5.44
CA SER A 79 3.73 7.77 5.01
C SER A 79 4.81 8.63 5.64
N GLY A 80 4.54 9.92 5.88
CA GLY A 80 5.47 10.82 6.58
C GLY A 80 5.64 10.49 8.06
N ILE A 81 4.60 9.97 8.73
CA ILE A 81 4.72 9.55 10.14
C ILE A 81 5.42 8.21 10.26
N LEU A 82 5.15 7.30 9.32
CA LEU A 82 5.64 5.93 9.36
C LEU A 82 6.96 5.74 8.60
N SER A 83 7.60 6.81 8.14
CA SER A 83 8.89 6.73 7.42
C SER A 83 10.00 6.19 8.31
N ASP A 84 9.97 6.56 9.60
CA ASP A 84 11.05 6.31 10.54
C ASP A 84 10.95 4.93 11.21
N LEU A 85 9.81 4.25 11.01
CA LEU A 85 9.61 2.91 11.55
C LEU A 85 10.41 1.87 10.77
N ARG A 86 11.14 1.02 11.50
CA ARG A 86 11.85 -0.11 10.91
C ARG A 86 10.86 -1.13 10.34
N VAL A 87 11.24 -1.74 9.22
CA VAL A 87 10.40 -2.72 8.51
C VAL A 87 9.97 -3.88 9.41
N HIS A 88 10.86 -4.36 10.30
CA HIS A 88 10.54 -5.45 11.23
C HIS A 88 9.34 -5.15 12.12
N THR A 89 9.13 -3.88 12.50
CA THR A 89 8.03 -3.44 13.37
C THR A 89 6.68 -3.76 12.74
N PHE A 90 6.55 -3.66 11.42
CA PHE A 90 5.30 -3.93 10.71
C PHE A 90 4.92 -5.42 10.67
N TYR A 91 5.86 -6.35 10.94
CA TYR A 91 5.51 -7.76 11.14
C TYR A 91 4.93 -8.02 12.54
N GLN A 92 5.34 -7.23 13.53
CA GLN A 92 4.91 -7.36 14.92
C GLN A 92 3.60 -6.61 15.22
N MET A 93 3.24 -5.62 14.40
CA MET A 93 1.99 -4.88 14.57
C MET A 93 0.76 -5.79 14.40
N GLU A 94 -0.08 -5.88 15.42
CA GLU A 94 -1.42 -6.46 15.32
C GLU A 94 -2.40 -5.42 14.80
N LEU A 95 -2.57 -5.38 13.48
CA LEU A 95 -3.74 -4.74 12.86
C LEU A 95 -4.83 -5.80 12.80
N SER A 96 -5.58 -5.98 13.90
CA SER A 96 -6.59 -7.03 14.05
C SER A 96 -7.50 -7.16 12.83
N ASN A 97 -7.41 -8.31 12.14
CA ASN A 97 -8.24 -8.63 10.98
C ASN A 97 -9.70 -8.83 11.41
N HIS A 98 -10.57 -7.84 11.17
CA HIS A 98 -12.01 -8.05 11.12
C HIS A 98 -12.44 -8.51 9.72
N ASN A 99 -11.89 -9.63 9.26
CA ASN A 99 -12.47 -10.42 8.18
C ASN A 99 -12.69 -11.82 8.74
N LYS A 100 -13.77 -11.98 9.52
CA LYS A 100 -14.42 -13.28 9.63
C LYS A 100 -15.06 -13.56 8.27
N ILE A 101 -14.66 -14.68 7.66
CA ILE A 101 -15.44 -15.38 6.65
C ILE A 101 -16.70 -15.91 7.35
#